data_AF-A0AAN0MH36-F1
#
_entry.id   AF-A0AAN0MH36-F1
#
_cell.length_a   1.000
_cell.length_b   1.000
_cell.length_c   1.000
_cell.angle_alpha   90.00
_cell.angle_beta   90.00
_cell.angle_gamma   90.00
#
_symmetry.space_group_name_H-M   'P 1'
#
loop_
_entity.id
_entity.type
_entity.pdbx_description
1 polymer ?
#
loop_
_entity_poly.entity_id
_entity_poly.type
_entity_poly.pdbx_seq_one_letter_code
_entity_poly.pdbx_strand_id
1 'polypeptide(L)'
;MVETSPEFHARLAEAEAFLLGNISDENILMGAQANPAAATRAAGFEVPAEYETEFNEMFAITIAPDLAMAKAAMDKGLDTWPSLKCGACQVTCFVVAGAIVAVGAAALGGLTTGSSCVVGLAQLVGCSAQAALTFITSLGATIAKGVGAVVAAICVWASICTAKDLK
;
A
#
# COMPACT_ATOMS: atom_id res chain seq x y z
N MET A 1 2.68 -16.87 7.29
CA MET A 1 3.33 -16.19 6.16
C MET A 1 2.69 -16.71 4.90
N VAL A 2 2.29 -15.81 4.00
CA VAL A 2 1.72 -16.15 2.70
C VAL A 2 2.84 -16.12 1.66
N GLU A 3 2.90 -17.12 0.79
CA GLU A 3 3.77 -17.10 -0.38
C GLU A 3 3.12 -16.20 -1.43
N THR A 4 3.76 -15.07 -1.75
CA THR A 4 3.25 -14.05 -2.65
C THR A 4 3.52 -14.40 -4.12
N SER A 5 2.62 -14.03 -5.03
CA SER A 5 2.79 -14.37 -6.46
C SER A 5 3.90 -13.54 -7.13
N PRO A 6 4.49 -14.05 -8.22
CA PRO A 6 5.39 -13.27 -9.07
C PRO A 6 4.75 -11.98 -9.62
N GLU A 7 3.44 -11.99 -9.89
CA GLU A 7 2.71 -10.81 -10.36
C GLU A 7 2.64 -9.70 -9.29
N PHE A 8 2.48 -10.06 -8.03
CA PHE A 8 2.55 -9.11 -6.92
C PHE A 8 3.93 -8.46 -6.84
N HIS A 9 4.99 -9.24 -7.00
CA HIS A 9 6.36 -8.73 -7.03
C HIS A 9 6.61 -7.81 -8.24
N ALA A 10 6.02 -8.10 -9.40
CA ALA A 10 6.11 -7.22 -10.57
C ALA A 10 5.41 -5.87 -10.32
N ARG A 11 4.21 -5.88 -9.72
CA ARG A 11 3.50 -4.65 -9.35
C ARG A 11 4.21 -3.84 -8.27
N LEU A 12 4.84 -4.53 -7.32
CA LEU A 12 5.70 -3.91 -6.33
C LEU A 12 6.90 -3.23 -7.00
N ALA A 13 7.55 -3.90 -7.96
CA ALA A 13 8.66 -3.31 -8.70
C ALA A 13 8.25 -2.10 -9.56
N GLU A 14 7.06 -2.10 -10.16
CA GLU A 14 6.49 -0.94 -10.85
C GLU A 14 6.27 0.25 -9.88
N ALA A 15 5.72 -0.02 -8.69
CA ALA A 15 5.51 0.99 -7.68
C ALA A 15 6.83 1.53 -7.10
N GLU A 16 7.81 0.65 -6.88
CA GLU A 16 9.19 1.03 -6.53
C GLU A 16 9.79 1.92 -7.62
N ALA A 17 9.67 1.55 -8.89
CA ALA A 17 10.18 2.35 -10.02
C ALA A 17 9.49 3.73 -10.12
N PHE A 18 8.18 3.82 -9.85
CA PHE A 18 7.47 5.09 -9.74
C PHE A 18 8.01 5.95 -8.59
N LEU A 19 8.13 5.39 -7.39
CA LEU A 19 8.66 6.10 -6.23
C LEU A 19 10.12 6.53 -6.46
N LEU A 20 10.93 5.71 -7.13
CA LEU A 20 12.30 6.02 -7.52
C LEU A 20 12.38 7.09 -8.61
N GLY A 21 11.50 7.04 -9.61
CA GLY A 21 11.39 8.04 -10.67
C GLY A 21 11.01 9.42 -10.13
N ASN A 22 10.23 9.47 -9.05
CA ASN A 22 9.95 10.72 -8.33
C ASN A 22 11.22 11.27 -7.67
N ILE A 23 12.13 10.42 -7.15
CA ILE A 23 13.37 10.89 -6.49
C ILE A 23 14.31 11.57 -7.50
N SER A 24 14.31 11.15 -8.76
CA SER A 24 15.18 11.71 -9.81
C SER A 24 14.57 12.88 -10.59
N ASP A 25 13.24 13.07 -10.59
CA ASP A 25 12.58 14.20 -11.27
C ASP A 25 11.88 15.14 -10.28
N GLU A 26 12.48 16.31 -10.08
CA GLU A 26 12.05 17.32 -9.09
C GLU A 26 10.63 17.86 -9.34
N ASN A 27 10.16 17.88 -10.59
CA ASN A 27 8.81 18.32 -10.93
C ASN A 27 7.77 17.27 -10.56
N ILE A 28 8.10 15.98 -10.70
CA ILE A 28 7.22 14.88 -10.29
C ILE A 28 7.22 14.76 -8.76
N LEU A 29 8.34 15.04 -8.10
CA LEU A 29 8.43 15.07 -6.63
C LEU A 29 7.56 16.17 -6.01
N MET A 30 7.55 17.38 -6.58
CA MET A 30 6.65 18.45 -6.13
C MET A 30 5.18 18.15 -6.46
N GLY A 31 4.89 17.53 -7.61
CA GLY A 31 3.52 17.10 -7.96
C GLY A 31 2.98 16.00 -7.06
N ALA A 32 3.79 14.99 -6.75
CA ALA A 32 3.48 13.91 -5.83
C ALA A 32 3.38 14.39 -4.38
N GLN A 33 4.05 15.47 -3.99
CA GLN A 33 3.88 16.11 -2.67
C GLN A 33 2.63 17.02 -2.61
N ALA A 34 2.25 17.66 -3.72
CA ALA A 34 1.11 18.56 -3.77
C ALA A 34 -0.24 17.83 -3.86
N ASN A 35 -0.32 16.75 -4.65
CA ASN A 35 -1.45 15.84 -4.67
C ASN A 35 -0.98 14.39 -4.99
N PRO A 36 -0.53 13.65 -3.96
CA PRO A 36 -0.04 12.28 -4.13
C PRO A 36 -1.01 11.37 -4.88
N ALA A 37 -2.30 11.39 -4.53
CA ALA A 37 -3.32 10.55 -5.14
C ALA A 37 -3.46 10.79 -6.65
N ALA A 38 -3.43 12.07 -7.07
CA ALA A 38 -3.49 12.41 -8.49
C ALA A 38 -2.23 11.94 -9.23
N ALA A 39 -1.05 12.08 -8.63
CA ALA A 39 0.21 11.60 -9.21
C ALA A 39 0.24 10.06 -9.31
N THR A 40 -0.20 9.37 -8.27
CA THR A 40 -0.33 7.90 -8.23
C THR A 40 -1.32 7.39 -9.28
N ARG A 41 -2.45 8.08 -9.48
CA ARG A 41 -3.40 7.79 -10.58
C ARG A 41 -2.81 8.01 -11.95
N ALA A 42 -2.05 9.08 -12.16
CA ALA A 42 -1.37 9.33 -13.42
C ALA A 42 -0.32 8.25 -13.75
N ALA A 43 0.26 7.62 -12.73
CA ALA A 43 1.17 6.47 -12.87
C ALA A 43 0.46 5.12 -13.10
N GLY A 44 -0.88 5.11 -13.19
CA GLY A 44 -1.67 3.90 -13.47
C GLY A 44 -2.05 3.09 -12.24
N PHE A 45 -1.77 3.56 -11.03
CA PHE A 45 -2.28 2.97 -9.79
C PHE A 45 -3.65 3.55 -9.46
N GLU A 46 -4.58 2.71 -9.05
CA GLU A 46 -5.91 3.18 -8.67
C GLU A 46 -5.87 3.80 -7.27
N VAL A 47 -6.46 4.99 -7.12
CA VAL A 47 -6.73 5.62 -5.82
C VAL A 47 -8.18 6.09 -5.86
N PRO A 48 -9.11 5.45 -5.15
CA PRO A 48 -10.51 5.83 -5.19
C PRO A 48 -10.70 7.26 -4.66
N ALA A 49 -11.54 8.04 -5.33
CA ALA A 49 -11.75 9.46 -4.99
C ALA A 49 -12.28 9.64 -3.56
N GLU A 50 -13.09 8.69 -3.06
CA GLU A 50 -13.58 8.70 -1.68
C GLU A 50 -12.48 8.56 -0.61
N TYR A 51 -11.31 8.01 -0.98
CA TYR A 51 -10.16 7.82 -0.08
C TYR A 51 -8.98 8.72 -0.44
N GLU A 52 -9.15 9.68 -1.35
CA GLU A 52 -8.07 10.56 -1.81
C GLU A 52 -7.42 11.36 -0.67
N THR A 53 -8.24 11.94 0.20
CA THR A 53 -7.73 12.69 1.37
C THR A 53 -6.92 11.79 2.29
N GLU A 54 -7.44 10.62 2.61
CA GLU A 54 -6.77 9.66 3.49
C GLU A 54 -5.49 9.09 2.85
N PHE A 55 -5.49 8.87 1.53
CA PHE A 55 -4.29 8.49 0.78
C PHE A 55 -3.23 9.57 0.87
N ASN A 56 -3.62 10.82 0.65
CA ASN A 56 -2.70 11.96 0.67
C ASN A 56 -2.10 12.17 2.06
N GLU A 57 -2.91 12.04 3.12
CA GLU A 57 -2.44 12.11 4.51
C GLU A 57 -1.47 10.97 4.84
N MET A 58 -1.83 9.73 4.48
CA MET A 58 -0.95 8.57 4.66
C MET A 58 0.36 8.77 3.91
N PHE A 59 0.31 9.11 2.62
CA PHE A 59 1.49 9.35 1.80
C PHE A 59 2.38 10.45 2.39
N ALA A 60 1.81 11.55 2.88
CA ALA A 60 2.57 12.64 3.49
C ALA A 60 3.27 12.24 4.80
N ILE A 61 2.67 11.35 5.59
CA ILE A 61 3.19 10.95 6.90
C ILE A 61 4.17 9.77 6.79
N THR A 62 3.90 8.81 5.91
CA THR A 62 4.66 7.55 5.84
C THR A 62 5.60 7.48 4.66
N ILE A 63 5.21 7.96 3.47
CA ILE A 63 5.97 7.74 2.23
C ILE A 63 6.85 8.95 1.90
N ALA A 64 6.34 10.17 2.05
CA ALA A 64 7.02 11.41 1.69
C ALA A 64 8.31 11.65 2.51
N PRO A 65 8.36 11.37 3.83
CA PRO A 65 9.61 11.51 4.60
C PRO A 65 10.69 10.57 4.08
N ASP A 66 10.33 9.32 3.75
CA ASP A 66 11.26 8.34 3.19
C ASP A 66 11.75 8.75 1.80
N LEU A 67 10.88 9.29 0.96
CA LEU A 67 11.25 9.86 -0.34
C LEU A 67 12.23 11.03 -0.20
N ALA A 68 11.97 11.93 0.77
CA ALA A 68 12.82 13.08 1.03
C ALA A 68 14.19 12.68 1.58
N MET A 69 14.23 11.69 2.48
CA MET A 69 15.47 11.10 2.96
C MET A 69 16.23 10.40 1.82
N ALA A 70 15.54 9.69 0.93
CA ALA A 70 16.15 9.02 -0.22
C ALA A 70 16.76 10.04 -1.21
N LYS A 71 16.08 11.16 -1.46
CA LYS A 71 16.63 12.31 -2.21
C LYS A 71 17.89 12.85 -1.56
N ALA A 72 17.87 13.08 -0.24
CA ALA A 72 19.03 13.58 0.50
C ALA A 72 20.22 12.59 0.52
N ALA A 73 19.96 11.31 0.24
CA ALA A 73 20.94 10.23 0.26
C ALA A 73 21.36 9.71 -1.13
N MET A 74 20.91 10.35 -2.23
CA MET A 74 21.27 9.94 -3.60
C MET A 74 22.80 9.87 -3.85
N ASP A 75 23.61 10.53 -3.03
CA ASP A 75 25.08 10.43 -3.07
C ASP A 75 25.66 9.13 -2.48
N LYS A 76 24.86 8.31 -1.76
CA LYS A 76 25.36 7.14 -1.00
C LYS A 76 24.87 5.78 -1.49
N GLY A 77 24.08 5.72 -2.56
CA GLY A 77 23.62 4.48 -3.19
C GLY A 77 22.29 3.92 -2.65
N LEU A 78 21.48 3.39 -3.57
CA LEU A 78 20.08 3.02 -3.39
C LEU A 78 19.83 1.66 -2.71
N ASP A 79 20.84 0.82 -2.56
CA ASP A 79 20.69 -0.58 -2.12
C ASP A 79 20.35 -0.76 -0.63
N THR A 80 20.15 0.33 0.13
CA THR A 80 19.99 0.32 1.60
C THR A 80 18.59 0.71 2.10
N TRP A 81 17.56 0.74 1.25
CA TRP A 81 16.26 1.35 1.58
C TRP A 81 15.07 0.37 1.66
N PRO A 82 14.87 -0.33 2.80
CA PRO A 82 13.66 -1.13 3.09
C PRO A 82 12.36 -0.33 3.07
N SER A 83 12.43 0.97 3.41
CA SER A 83 11.26 1.85 3.46
C SER A 83 10.63 2.08 2.09
N LEU A 84 11.41 2.08 1.00
CA LEU A 84 10.88 2.21 -0.36
C LEU A 84 10.01 1.02 -0.77
N LYS A 85 10.42 -0.21 -0.40
CA LYS A 85 9.60 -1.41 -0.62
C LYS A 85 8.30 -1.35 0.16
N CYS A 86 8.37 -0.84 1.38
CA CYS A 86 7.20 -0.66 2.22
C CYS A 86 6.24 0.38 1.63
N GLY A 87 6.75 1.56 1.22
CA GLY A 87 5.97 2.59 0.55
C GLY A 87 5.34 2.10 -0.76
N ALA A 88 6.08 1.34 -1.56
CA ALA A 88 5.55 0.72 -2.78
C ALA A 88 4.39 -0.22 -2.47
N CYS A 89 4.53 -1.08 -1.45
CA CYS A 89 3.44 -1.93 -1.00
C CYS A 89 2.23 -1.12 -0.52
N GLN A 90 2.46 -0.02 0.20
CA GLN A 90 1.38 0.83 0.70
C GLN A 90 0.55 1.43 -0.44
N VAL A 91 1.21 1.89 -1.51
CA VAL A 91 0.56 2.39 -2.74
C VAL A 91 -0.23 1.27 -3.41
N THR A 92 0.39 0.10 -3.62
CA THR A 92 -0.24 -1.03 -4.31
C THR A 92 -1.45 -1.60 -3.56
N CYS A 93 -1.41 -1.64 -2.22
CA CYS A 93 -2.47 -2.25 -1.41
C CYS A 93 -3.62 -1.30 -1.05
N PHE A 94 -3.53 -0.03 -1.40
CA PHE A 94 -4.46 1.00 -0.94
C PHE A 94 -5.92 0.76 -1.36
N VAL A 95 -6.14 0.37 -2.61
CA VAL A 95 -7.50 0.11 -3.15
C VAL A 95 -8.18 -1.02 -2.42
N VAL A 96 -7.46 -2.13 -2.23
CA VAL A 96 -7.98 -3.31 -1.53
C VAL A 96 -8.24 -2.98 -0.06
N ALA A 97 -7.38 -2.17 0.57
CA ALA A 97 -7.62 -1.68 1.92
C ALA A 97 -8.87 -0.79 2.01
N GLY A 98 -9.07 0.10 1.04
CA GLY A 98 -10.29 0.91 0.92
C GLY A 98 -11.53 0.03 0.84
N ALA A 99 -11.52 -0.97 -0.03
CA ALA A 99 -12.61 -1.94 -0.14
C ALA A 99 -12.85 -2.73 1.16
N ILE A 100 -11.81 -3.10 1.90
CA ILE A 100 -11.93 -3.77 3.21
C ILE A 100 -12.54 -2.83 4.26
N VAL A 101 -12.14 -1.57 4.29
CA VAL A 101 -12.70 -0.57 5.21
C VAL A 101 -14.16 -0.25 4.87
N ALA A 102 -14.50 -0.16 3.57
CA ALA A 102 -15.86 0.03 3.10
C ALA A 102 -16.82 -1.07 3.57
N VAL A 103 -16.34 -2.32 3.64
CA VAL A 103 -17.12 -3.43 4.21
C VAL A 103 -17.40 -3.19 5.68
N GLY A 104 -16.45 -2.59 6.41
CA GLY A 104 -16.60 -2.24 7.81
C GLY A 104 -16.44 -3.43 8.75
N ALA A 105 -16.03 -3.15 9.99
CA ALA A 105 -15.71 -4.18 10.99
C ALA A 105 -16.91 -5.09 11.33
N ALA A 106 -18.14 -4.56 11.27
CA ALA A 106 -19.37 -5.29 11.60
C ALA A 106 -19.76 -6.33 10.54
N ALA A 107 -19.38 -6.13 9.27
CA ALA A 107 -19.73 -7.04 8.19
C ALA A 107 -18.64 -8.09 7.89
N LEU A 108 -17.49 -8.03 8.56
CA LEU A 108 -16.40 -8.99 8.41
C LEU A 108 -16.84 -10.44 8.60
N GLY A 109 -17.72 -10.70 9.59
CA GLY A 109 -18.22 -12.04 9.88
C GLY A 109 -19.11 -12.64 8.78
N GLY A 110 -19.59 -11.82 7.84
CA GLY A 110 -20.39 -12.27 6.69
C GLY A 110 -19.59 -12.45 5.40
N LEU A 111 -18.28 -12.17 5.41
CA LEU A 111 -17.44 -12.35 4.24
C LEU A 111 -17.26 -13.83 3.90
N THR A 112 -17.18 -14.11 2.60
CA THR A 112 -16.89 -15.43 2.07
C THR A 112 -15.68 -15.35 1.15
N THR A 113 -15.16 -16.50 0.71
CA THR A 113 -14.07 -16.54 -0.28
C THR A 113 -14.45 -15.94 -1.63
N GLY A 114 -15.75 -15.77 -1.92
CA GLY A 114 -16.25 -15.11 -3.13
C GLY A 114 -16.48 -13.60 -2.98
N SER A 115 -16.31 -13.03 -1.78
CA SER A 115 -16.48 -11.60 -1.57
C SER A 115 -15.43 -10.80 -2.33
N SER A 116 -15.83 -9.71 -2.99
CA SER A 116 -14.97 -8.93 -3.90
C SER A 116 -13.67 -8.45 -3.25
N CYS A 117 -13.70 -7.97 -2.00
CA CYS A 117 -12.51 -7.56 -1.25
C CYS A 117 -11.57 -8.73 -0.94
N VAL A 118 -12.11 -9.93 -0.69
CA VAL A 118 -11.35 -11.16 -0.42
C VAL A 118 -10.68 -11.66 -1.70
N VAL A 119 -11.43 -11.71 -2.80
CA VAL A 119 -10.91 -12.06 -4.12
C VAL A 119 -9.86 -11.04 -4.56
N GLY A 120 -10.14 -9.75 -4.38
CA GLY A 120 -9.22 -8.66 -4.72
C GLY A 120 -7.90 -8.76 -3.97
N LEU A 121 -7.94 -8.98 -2.65
CA LEU A 121 -6.71 -9.20 -1.86
C LEU A 121 -5.97 -10.46 -2.28
N ALA A 122 -6.69 -11.56 -2.51
CA ALA A 122 -6.11 -12.82 -2.92
C ALA A 122 -5.38 -12.72 -4.27
N GLN A 123 -6.01 -12.07 -5.26
CA GLN A 123 -5.41 -11.81 -6.57
C GLN A 123 -4.23 -10.86 -6.46
N LEU A 124 -4.38 -9.76 -5.71
CA LEU A 124 -3.32 -8.77 -5.55
C LEU A 124 -2.07 -9.38 -4.94
N VAL A 125 -2.21 -10.06 -3.80
CA VAL A 125 -1.08 -10.64 -3.04
C VAL A 125 -0.63 -11.97 -3.64
N GLY A 126 -1.48 -12.60 -4.46
CA GLY A 126 -1.19 -13.87 -5.10
C GLY A 126 -1.37 -15.09 -4.19
N CYS A 127 -2.33 -15.03 -3.27
CA CYS A 127 -2.58 -16.07 -2.28
C CYS A 127 -3.96 -16.71 -2.45
N SER A 128 -4.27 -17.73 -1.64
CA SER A 128 -5.61 -18.32 -1.68
C SER A 128 -6.67 -17.38 -1.09
N ALA A 129 -7.88 -17.42 -1.66
CA ALA A 129 -9.02 -16.68 -1.12
C ALA A 129 -9.31 -17.02 0.36
N GLN A 130 -9.01 -18.25 0.78
CA GLN A 130 -9.15 -18.67 2.18
C GLN A 130 -8.13 -17.96 3.10
N ALA A 131 -6.88 -17.81 2.65
CA ALA A 131 -5.86 -17.08 3.40
C ALA A 131 -6.20 -15.59 3.49
N ALA A 132 -6.64 -14.99 2.38
CA ALA A 132 -7.11 -13.61 2.34
C ALA A 132 -8.32 -13.39 3.27
N LEU A 133 -9.31 -14.27 3.26
CA LEU A 133 -10.49 -14.20 4.15
C LEU A 133 -10.09 -14.26 5.63
N THR A 134 -9.21 -15.20 5.98
CA THR A 134 -8.72 -15.34 7.36
C THR A 134 -7.99 -14.08 7.83
N PHE A 135 -7.19 -13.49 6.95
CA PHE A 135 -6.53 -12.22 7.26
C PHE A 135 -7.55 -11.08 7.41
N ILE A 136 -8.46 -10.90 6.45
CA ILE A 136 -9.44 -9.80 6.48
C ILE A 136 -10.34 -9.87 7.72
N THR A 137 -10.80 -11.06 8.09
CA THR A 137 -11.61 -11.26 9.31
C THR A 137 -10.83 -10.98 10.60
N SER A 138 -9.49 -11.06 10.58
CA SER A 138 -8.63 -10.69 11.72
C SER A 138 -8.46 -9.17 11.91
N LEU A 139 -8.84 -8.35 10.91
CA LEU A 139 -8.62 -6.90 10.92
C LEU A 139 -9.62 -6.10 11.77
N GLY A 140 -10.51 -6.74 12.55
CA GLY A 140 -11.65 -6.09 13.20
C GLY A 140 -11.35 -4.73 13.84
N ALA A 141 -10.35 -4.65 14.73
CA ALA A 141 -9.96 -3.38 15.37
C ALA A 141 -9.10 -2.46 14.47
N THR A 142 -8.46 -3.01 13.43
CA THR A 142 -7.64 -2.28 12.47
C THR A 142 -8.49 -1.46 11.50
N ILE A 143 -9.65 -1.97 11.08
CA ILE A 143 -10.58 -1.25 10.19
C ILE A 143 -11.05 0.07 10.83
N ALA A 144 -11.28 0.08 12.14
CA ALA A 144 -11.68 1.27 12.87
C ALA A 144 -10.61 2.38 12.89
N LYS A 145 -9.36 2.05 12.53
CA LYS A 145 -8.24 2.99 12.43
C LYS A 145 -8.06 3.58 11.02
N GLY A 146 -8.89 3.19 10.06
CA GLY A 146 -8.86 3.69 8.68
C GLY A 146 -8.12 2.79 7.69
N VAL A 147 -8.16 3.19 6.42
CA VAL A 147 -7.53 2.56 5.27
C VAL A 147 -6.03 2.48 5.46
N GLY A 148 -5.38 3.55 5.93
CA GLY A 148 -3.92 3.55 6.14
C GLY A 148 -3.45 2.45 7.09
N ALA A 149 -4.20 2.19 8.16
CA ALA A 149 -3.89 1.11 9.12
C ALA A 149 -4.11 -0.28 8.51
N VAL A 150 -5.12 -0.45 7.66
CA VAL A 150 -5.40 -1.70 6.95
C VAL A 150 -4.30 -1.98 5.91
N VAL A 151 -3.87 -0.97 5.17
CA VAL A 151 -2.73 -1.07 4.23
C VAL A 151 -1.47 -1.54 4.94
N ALA A 152 -1.13 -0.89 6.05
CA ALA A 152 0.03 -1.25 6.86
C ALA A 152 -0.04 -2.72 7.33
N ALA A 153 -1.21 -3.17 7.77
CA ALA A 153 -1.43 -4.55 8.17
C ALA A 153 -1.28 -5.54 7.01
N ILE A 154 -1.78 -5.20 5.80
CA ILE A 154 -1.61 -6.03 4.59
C ILE A 154 -0.12 -6.19 4.27
N CYS A 155 0.63 -5.09 4.25
CA CYS A 155 2.03 -5.12 3.87
C CYS A 155 2.92 -5.88 4.88
N VAL A 156 2.58 -5.83 6.17
CA VAL A 156 3.24 -6.67 7.19
C VAL A 156 2.84 -8.13 7.04
N TRP A 157 1.57 -8.43 6.77
CA TRP A 157 1.10 -9.80 6.57
C TRP A 157 1.74 -10.46 5.34
N ALA A 158 1.91 -9.70 4.26
CA ALA A 158 2.63 -10.09 3.05
C ALA A 158 4.16 -10.14 3.24
N SER A 159 4.67 -9.84 4.44
CA SER A 159 6.11 -9.83 4.77
C SER A 159 6.94 -8.86 3.91
N ILE A 160 6.31 -7.79 3.42
CA ILE A 160 6.98 -6.72 2.65
C ILE A 160 7.49 -5.62 3.58
N CYS A 161 6.65 -5.17 4.52
CA CYS A 161 7.02 -4.24 5.57
C CYS A 161 7.32 -4.99 6.87
N THR A 162 8.19 -4.43 7.71
CA THR A 162 8.29 -4.82 9.12
C THR A 162 7.51 -3.86 10.00
N ALA A 163 7.10 -4.31 11.19
CA ALA A 163 6.42 -3.44 12.17
C ALA A 163 7.26 -2.22 12.62
N LYS A 164 8.57 -2.20 12.34
CA LYS A 164 9.44 -1.06 12.61
C LYS A 164 9.36 0.02 11.53
N ASP A 165 8.95 -0.34 10.32
CA ASP A 165 8.87 0.57 9.16
C ASP A 165 7.57 1.40 9.15
N LEU A 166 6.67 1.18 10.12
CA LEU A 166 5.34 1.80 10.23
C LEU A 166 5.25 2.84 11.36
N LYS A 167 6.39 3.37 11.83
CA LYS A 167 6.49 4.22 13.02
C LYS A 167 6.49 5.70 12.72
#